data_AF-A0AAF6BE72-F1
#
_entry.id   AF-A0AAF6BE72-F1
#
_cell.length_a   1.000
_cell.length_b   1.000
_cell.length_c   1.000
_cell.angle_alpha   90.00
_cell.angle_beta   90.00
_cell.angle_gamma   90.00
#
_symmetry.space_group_name_H-M   'P 1'
#
loop_
_entity.id
_entity.type
_entity.pdbx_description
1 polymer ?
#
loop_
_entity_poly.entity_id
_entity_poly.type
_entity_poly.pdbx_seq_one_letter_code
_entity_poly.pdbx_strand_id
1 'polypeptide(L)'
;MAFIPKGFLVDGSVEDQTREIAALLAHFDHGTSGLLYKEQSDPPDTYCLPSKDFPCYPGKSYHGRGPLQLCWNYNYKMCGEGIGDDSLLSRPEKLSQDPVIAFKSALWFWCTRQWNKPSCHSVMTGNWTPLSSDIEANRLPGFGLTINIINGIECNIESAEANSRVEKYRKFCELLAVNPGENIDCRYQKPFG
;
A
#
# COMPACT_ATOMS: atom_id res chain seq x y z
N MET A 1 -11.29 17.62 -10.35
CA MET A 1 -9.86 17.84 -10.65
C MET A 1 -9.23 16.49 -10.94
N ALA A 2 -8.30 16.37 -11.89
CA ALA A 2 -7.67 15.07 -12.18
C ALA A 2 -6.70 14.70 -11.05
N PHE A 3 -6.85 13.50 -10.47
CA PHE A 3 -5.88 12.95 -9.52
C PHE A 3 -4.51 12.78 -10.19
N ILE A 4 -3.46 13.28 -9.54
CA ILE A 4 -2.07 13.14 -9.95
C ILE A 4 -1.28 12.63 -8.73
N PRO A 5 -0.64 11.44 -8.81
CA PRO A 5 0.21 10.94 -7.74
C PRO A 5 1.53 11.74 -7.74
N LYS A 6 1.55 12.87 -7.02
CA LYS A 6 2.71 13.76 -6.98
C LYS A 6 3.98 13.00 -6.57
N GLY A 7 5.07 13.21 -7.30
CA GLY A 7 6.38 12.63 -7.03
C GLY A 7 6.58 11.23 -7.62
N PHE A 8 5.52 10.45 -7.86
CA PHE A 8 5.63 9.09 -8.38
C PHE A 8 6.36 9.05 -9.73
N LEU A 9 7.48 8.32 -9.79
CA LEU A 9 8.39 8.25 -10.96
C LEU A 9 8.95 9.61 -11.42
N VAL A 10 9.02 10.57 -10.50
CA VAL A 10 9.64 11.89 -10.70
C VAL A 10 10.71 12.15 -9.67
N ASP A 11 10.44 11.82 -8.40
CA ASP A 11 11.36 12.01 -7.29
C ASP A 11 12.43 10.91 -7.26
N GLY A 12 13.60 11.24 -6.68
CA GLY A 12 14.73 10.31 -6.57
C GLY A 12 15.52 10.15 -7.87
N SER A 13 16.53 9.29 -7.83
CA SER A 13 17.32 8.90 -8.99
C SER A 13 16.54 7.94 -9.91
N VAL A 14 17.03 7.70 -11.13
CA VAL A 14 16.48 6.65 -12.01
C VAL A 14 16.52 5.28 -11.33
N GLU A 15 17.54 5.01 -10.51
CA GLU A 15 17.63 3.77 -9.74
C GLU A 15 16.51 3.69 -8.69
N ASP A 16 16.26 4.78 -7.95
CA ASP A 16 15.18 4.84 -6.95
C ASP A 16 13.80 4.67 -7.59
N GLN A 17 13.56 5.33 -8.73
CA GLN A 17 12.33 5.21 -9.50
C GLN A 17 12.13 3.76 -10.01
N THR A 18 13.18 3.13 -10.50
CA THR A 18 13.13 1.73 -10.94
C THR A 18 12.83 0.78 -9.77
N ARG A 19 13.42 1.05 -8.61
CA ARG A 19 13.17 0.32 -7.37
C ARG A 19 11.76 0.53 -6.83
N GLU A 20 11.24 1.75 -6.92
CA GLU A 20 9.87 2.09 -6.57
C GLU A 20 8.86 1.32 -7.43
N ILE A 21 9.09 1.22 -8.74
CA ILE A 21 8.27 0.39 -9.65
C ILE A 21 8.32 -1.08 -9.20
N ALA A 22 9.51 -1.62 -8.95
CA ALA A 22 9.67 -3.00 -8.50
C ALA A 22 8.89 -3.28 -7.21
N ALA A 23 8.96 -2.36 -6.24
CA ALA A 23 8.26 -2.46 -4.96
C ALA A 23 6.73 -2.42 -5.14
N LEU A 24 6.22 -1.48 -5.93
CA LEU A 24 4.79 -1.36 -6.18
C LEU A 24 4.24 -2.62 -6.88
N LEU A 25 4.94 -3.11 -7.91
CA LEU A 25 4.57 -4.32 -8.63
C LEU A 25 4.61 -5.57 -7.74
N ALA A 26 5.58 -5.67 -6.83
CA ALA A 26 5.66 -6.77 -5.88
C ALA A 26 4.43 -6.84 -4.97
N HIS A 27 3.97 -5.69 -4.48
CA HIS A 27 2.75 -5.63 -3.68
C HIS A 27 1.50 -5.92 -4.51
N PHE A 28 1.44 -5.46 -5.76
CA PHE A 28 0.33 -5.80 -6.66
C PHE A 28 0.25 -7.30 -6.87
N ASP A 29 1.37 -7.92 -7.27
CA ASP A 29 1.44 -9.36 -7.51
C ASP A 29 1.06 -10.14 -6.24
N HIS A 30 1.60 -9.77 -5.07
CA HIS A 30 1.23 -10.40 -3.80
C HIS A 30 -0.27 -10.30 -3.50
N GLY A 31 -0.85 -9.11 -3.56
CA GLY A 31 -2.25 -8.89 -3.16
C GLY A 31 -3.28 -9.41 -4.15
N THR A 32 -2.89 -9.66 -5.41
CA THR A 32 -3.84 -9.96 -6.49
C THR A 32 -3.51 -11.22 -7.29
N SER A 33 -2.46 -11.95 -6.92
CA SER A 33 -1.91 -13.06 -7.69
C SER A 33 -1.60 -12.65 -9.14
N GLY A 34 -0.77 -11.62 -9.30
CA GLY A 34 -0.41 -11.09 -10.61
C GLY A 34 -1.58 -10.44 -11.37
N LEU A 35 -2.42 -9.67 -10.68
CA LEU A 35 -3.63 -9.02 -11.19
C LEU A 35 -4.74 -9.98 -11.66
N LEU A 36 -4.68 -11.26 -11.26
CA LEU A 36 -5.73 -12.23 -11.52
C LEU A 36 -7.01 -11.91 -10.75
N TYR A 37 -6.88 -11.44 -9.50
CA TYR A 37 -7.98 -11.12 -8.62
C TYR A 37 -8.13 -9.61 -8.42
N LYS A 38 -9.36 -9.12 -8.59
CA LYS A 38 -9.70 -7.69 -8.43
C LYS A 38 -10.16 -7.34 -7.02
N GLU A 39 -10.54 -8.34 -6.24
CA GLU A 39 -10.98 -8.23 -4.86
C GLU A 39 -10.74 -9.53 -4.10
N GLN A 40 -10.68 -9.42 -2.77
CA GLN A 40 -10.56 -10.54 -1.87
C GLN A 40 -11.74 -11.51 -2.02
N SER A 41 -11.43 -12.79 -2.21
CA SER A 41 -12.42 -13.88 -2.18
C SER A 41 -12.85 -14.18 -0.75
N ASP A 42 -14.15 -14.42 -0.54
CA ASP A 42 -14.74 -14.85 0.73
C ASP A 42 -14.24 -14.06 1.96
N PRO A 43 -14.45 -12.73 1.99
CA PRO A 43 -13.96 -11.89 3.09
C PRO A 43 -14.59 -12.31 4.43
N PRO A 44 -13.79 -12.45 5.52
CA PRO A 44 -14.27 -12.91 6.82
C PRO A 44 -15.12 -11.86 7.57
N ASP A 45 -15.09 -10.60 7.14
CA ASP A 45 -15.83 -9.48 7.70
C ASP A 45 -16.12 -8.45 6.59
N THR A 46 -16.99 -7.50 6.91
CA THR A 46 -17.28 -6.29 6.13
C THR A 46 -16.20 -5.22 6.22
N TYR A 47 -15.20 -5.36 7.11
CA TYR A 47 -14.12 -4.38 7.32
C TYR A 47 -14.65 -2.97 7.60
N CYS A 48 -15.67 -2.90 8.44
CA CYS A 48 -16.32 -1.65 8.82
C CYS A 48 -15.99 -1.33 10.28
N LEU A 49 -15.31 -0.19 10.50
CA LEU A 49 -15.16 0.41 11.81
C LEU A 49 -15.96 1.73 11.83
N PRO A 50 -17.26 1.70 12.18
CA PRO A 50 -18.14 2.85 11.99
C PRO A 50 -17.78 3.98 12.95
N SER A 51 -17.69 5.20 12.42
CA SER A 51 -17.56 6.42 13.20
C SER A 51 -18.38 7.55 12.58
N LYS A 52 -18.46 8.69 13.26
CA LYS A 52 -19.11 9.89 12.71
C LYS A 52 -18.47 10.33 11.38
N ASP A 53 -17.14 10.24 11.31
CA ASP A 53 -16.38 10.65 10.14
C ASP A 53 -16.28 9.54 9.09
N PHE A 54 -16.39 8.27 9.48
CA PHE A 54 -16.28 7.12 8.59
C PHE A 54 -17.52 6.23 8.71
N PRO A 55 -18.70 6.68 8.24
CA PRO A 55 -19.91 5.87 8.29
C PRO A 55 -19.79 4.67 7.35
N CYS A 56 -20.42 3.56 7.73
CA CYS A 56 -20.55 2.39 6.86
C CYS A 56 -21.93 2.37 6.23
N TYR A 57 -21.98 2.14 4.91
CA TYR A 57 -23.23 2.09 4.18
C TYR A 57 -23.88 0.70 4.30
N PRO A 58 -25.22 0.61 4.48
CA PRO A 58 -25.92 -0.67 4.56
C PRO A 58 -25.65 -1.57 3.35
N GLY A 59 -25.35 -2.84 3.61
CA GLY A 59 -25.07 -3.84 2.57
C GLY A 59 -23.72 -3.66 1.86
N LYS A 60 -22.85 -2.77 2.36
CA LYS A 60 -21.50 -2.57 1.83
C LYS A 60 -20.45 -3.26 2.66
N SER A 61 -19.46 -3.81 1.98
CA SER A 61 -18.22 -4.32 2.56
C SER A 61 -17.04 -3.53 2.01
N TYR A 62 -16.04 -3.30 2.86
CA TYR A 62 -14.82 -2.58 2.58
C TYR A 62 -13.61 -3.52 2.61
N HIS A 63 -13.81 -4.77 2.18
CA HIS A 63 -12.73 -5.75 2.00
C HIS A 63 -11.75 -5.31 0.92
N GLY A 64 -10.63 -6.04 0.81
CA GLY A 64 -9.56 -5.73 -0.13
C GLY A 64 -10.06 -5.66 -1.58
N ARG A 65 -9.87 -4.51 -2.23
CA ARG A 65 -10.11 -4.34 -3.68
C ARG A 65 -8.98 -3.59 -4.38
N GLY A 66 -8.85 -3.86 -5.67
CA GLY A 66 -7.84 -3.25 -6.54
C GLY A 66 -6.40 -3.74 -6.28
N PRO A 67 -5.41 -3.12 -6.95
CA PRO A 67 -4.03 -3.61 -6.96
C PRO A 67 -3.35 -3.68 -5.59
N LEU A 68 -3.61 -2.74 -4.68
CA LEU A 68 -3.09 -2.79 -3.30
C LEU A 68 -4.08 -3.39 -2.29
N GLN A 69 -5.18 -3.99 -2.74
CA GLN A 69 -6.21 -4.55 -1.85
C GLN A 69 -6.66 -3.55 -0.78
N LEU A 70 -7.07 -2.34 -1.20
CA LEU A 70 -7.51 -1.29 -0.29
C LEU A 70 -8.65 -1.82 0.60
N CYS A 71 -8.48 -1.70 1.91
CA CYS A 71 -9.35 -2.30 2.91
C CYS A 71 -9.72 -1.28 3.99
N TRP A 72 -10.87 -1.45 4.64
CA TRP A 72 -11.48 -0.61 5.67
C TRP A 72 -12.21 0.65 5.18
N ASN A 73 -13.39 0.91 5.74
CA ASN A 73 -14.25 2.07 5.44
C ASN A 73 -13.51 3.42 5.49
N TYR A 74 -12.62 3.62 6.47
CA TYR A 74 -11.87 4.88 6.58
C TYR A 74 -10.93 5.10 5.38
N ASN A 75 -10.29 4.04 4.87
CA ASN A 75 -9.43 4.13 3.70
C ASN A 75 -10.23 4.39 2.43
N TYR A 76 -11.40 3.76 2.26
CA TYR A 76 -12.28 4.03 1.12
C TYR A 76 -12.75 5.49 1.11
N LYS A 77 -13.07 6.07 2.28
CA LYS A 77 -13.43 7.50 2.37
C LYS A 77 -12.27 8.40 1.98
N MET A 78 -11.13 8.28 2.67
CA MET A 78 -9.97 9.14 2.45
C MET A 78 -9.42 8.99 1.02
N CYS A 79 -9.46 7.78 0.46
CA CYS A 79 -9.11 7.53 -0.93
C CYS A 79 -10.08 8.22 -1.87
N GLY A 80 -11.39 8.12 -1.64
CA GLY A 80 -12.40 8.79 -2.45
C GLY A 80 -12.15 10.30 -2.53
N GLU A 81 -11.98 10.95 -1.37
CA GLU A 81 -11.65 12.38 -1.28
C GLU A 81 -10.33 12.69 -2.00
N GLY A 82 -9.30 11.88 -1.79
CA GLY A 82 -7.98 12.07 -2.37
C GLY A 82 -7.92 11.91 -3.89
N ILE A 83 -8.74 11.04 -4.47
CA ILE A 83 -8.79 10.83 -5.93
C ILE A 83 -9.90 11.64 -6.62
N GLY A 84 -10.69 12.41 -5.86
CA GLY A 84 -11.79 13.24 -6.35
C GLY A 84 -13.06 12.44 -6.69
N ASP A 85 -13.32 11.36 -5.97
CA ASP A 85 -14.49 10.49 -6.07
C ASP A 85 -15.07 10.16 -4.68
N ASP A 86 -15.74 11.12 -4.07
CA ASP A 86 -16.34 11.01 -2.73
C ASP A 86 -17.40 9.89 -2.62
N SER A 87 -17.84 9.34 -3.76
CA SER A 87 -18.77 8.22 -3.79
C SER A 87 -18.12 6.88 -3.47
N LEU A 88 -16.80 6.81 -3.31
CA LEU A 88 -16.08 5.57 -3.08
C LEU A 88 -16.48 4.89 -1.77
N LEU A 89 -16.84 5.66 -0.73
CA LEU A 89 -17.34 5.11 0.54
C LEU A 89 -18.74 4.48 0.40
N SER A 90 -19.61 5.05 -0.44
CA SER A 90 -20.97 4.54 -0.67
C SER A 90 -21.06 3.52 -1.81
N ARG A 91 -20.03 3.45 -2.65
CA ARG A 91 -19.90 2.53 -3.80
C ARG A 91 -18.48 1.92 -3.82
N PRO A 92 -18.09 1.14 -2.80
CA PRO A 92 -16.74 0.55 -2.71
C PRO A 92 -16.43 -0.41 -3.88
N GLU A 93 -17.43 -0.98 -4.52
CA GLU A 93 -17.29 -1.91 -5.65
C GLU A 93 -16.66 -1.26 -6.88
N LYS A 94 -16.59 0.08 -6.95
CA LYS A 94 -15.90 0.78 -8.05
C LYS A 94 -14.44 0.34 -8.18
N LEU A 95 -13.78 -0.05 -7.08
CA LEU A 95 -12.39 -0.54 -7.10
C LEU A 95 -12.22 -1.91 -7.77
N SER A 96 -13.29 -2.70 -7.95
CA SER A 96 -13.25 -3.97 -8.71
C SER A 96 -13.94 -3.90 -10.08
N GLN A 97 -14.62 -2.79 -10.36
CA GLN A 97 -15.39 -2.56 -11.60
C GLN A 97 -14.71 -1.60 -12.59
N ASP A 98 -13.99 -0.59 -12.09
CA ASP A 98 -13.33 0.42 -12.93
C ASP A 98 -11.79 0.35 -12.74
N PRO A 99 -11.03 -0.06 -13.77
CA PRO A 99 -9.58 -0.19 -13.65
C PRO A 99 -8.88 1.15 -13.41
N VAL A 100 -9.40 2.27 -13.94
CA VAL A 100 -8.79 3.58 -13.73
C VAL A 100 -8.94 3.98 -12.26
N ILE A 101 -10.11 3.80 -11.66
CA ILE A 101 -10.32 4.09 -10.24
C ILE A 101 -9.47 3.14 -9.37
N ALA A 102 -9.37 1.86 -9.74
CA ALA A 102 -8.56 0.87 -9.02
C ALA A 102 -7.06 1.23 -8.99
N PHE A 103 -6.48 1.66 -10.11
CA PHE A 103 -5.08 2.10 -10.13
C PHE A 103 -4.88 3.46 -9.46
N LYS A 104 -5.85 4.39 -9.56
CA LYS A 104 -5.83 5.63 -8.79
C LYS A 104 -5.81 5.37 -7.29
N SER A 105 -6.60 4.42 -6.79
CA SER A 105 -6.62 4.11 -5.35
C SER A 105 -5.30 3.52 -4.87
N ALA A 106 -4.68 2.65 -5.67
CA ALA A 106 -3.37 2.10 -5.37
C ALA A 106 -2.29 3.19 -5.31
N LEU A 107 -2.23 4.06 -6.32
CA LEU A 107 -1.27 5.16 -6.37
C LEU A 107 -1.53 6.22 -5.30
N TRP A 108 -2.80 6.49 -4.97
CA TRP A 108 -3.15 7.35 -3.85
C TRP A 108 -2.60 6.80 -2.54
N PHE A 109 -2.84 5.52 -2.25
CA PHE A 109 -2.33 4.91 -1.02
C PHE A 109 -0.80 4.95 -0.99
N TRP A 110 -0.15 4.61 -2.10
CA TRP A 110 1.31 4.59 -2.23
C TRP A 110 1.96 5.94 -1.98
N CYS A 111 1.36 7.03 -2.48
CA CYS A 111 1.91 8.38 -2.41
C CYS A 111 1.41 9.21 -1.22
N THR A 112 0.43 8.72 -0.44
CA THR A 112 -0.19 9.49 0.64
C THR A 112 0.31 9.06 2.01
N ARG A 113 0.77 10.02 2.82
CA ARG A 113 1.09 9.81 4.24
C ARG A 113 -0.21 9.49 5.00
N GLN A 114 -0.22 8.44 5.80
CA GLN A 114 -1.38 8.02 6.60
C GLN A 114 -1.09 8.17 8.09
N TRP A 115 -1.69 9.18 8.73
CA TRP A 115 -1.46 9.51 10.15
C TRP A 115 0.03 9.63 10.53
N ASN A 116 0.59 8.66 11.24
CA ASN A 116 2.00 8.57 11.63
C ASN A 116 2.88 7.79 10.64
N LYS A 117 2.28 7.04 9.71
CA LYS A 117 2.98 6.30 8.65
C LYS A 117 3.43 7.26 7.54
N PRO A 118 4.71 7.25 7.12
CA PRO A 118 5.11 7.93 5.89
C PRO A 118 4.42 7.31 4.67
N SER A 119 4.50 7.94 3.50
CA SER A 119 4.06 7.30 2.27
C SER A 119 5.09 6.28 1.80
N CYS A 120 4.64 5.17 1.19
CA CYS A 120 5.56 4.20 0.59
C CYS A 120 6.47 4.87 -0.44
N HIS A 121 5.93 5.81 -1.22
CA HIS A 121 6.69 6.66 -2.13
C HIS A 121 7.88 7.33 -1.44
N SER A 122 7.65 8.08 -0.34
CA SER A 122 8.73 8.78 0.37
C SER A 122 9.80 7.83 0.94
N VAL A 123 9.42 6.60 1.29
CA VAL A 123 10.36 5.58 1.77
C VAL A 123 11.23 5.07 0.62
N MET A 124 10.64 4.77 -0.53
CA MET A 124 11.35 4.19 -1.67
C MET A 124 12.22 5.21 -2.42
N THR A 125 11.90 6.50 -2.35
CA THR A 125 12.67 7.58 -2.99
C THR A 125 13.67 8.27 -2.06
N GLY A 126 13.83 7.78 -0.82
CA GLY A 126 14.77 8.36 0.15
C GLY A 126 14.34 9.72 0.72
N ASN A 127 13.10 10.14 0.48
CA ASN A 127 12.52 11.40 0.96
C ASN A 127 11.93 11.31 2.39
N TRP A 128 12.05 10.16 3.05
CA TRP A 128 11.67 9.97 4.44
C TRP A 128 12.89 9.69 5.32
N THR A 129 13.04 10.49 6.37
CA THR A 129 14.05 10.27 7.42
C THR A 129 13.37 9.69 8.66
N PRO A 130 13.84 8.53 9.18
CA PRO A 130 13.27 7.93 10.38
C PRO A 130 13.46 8.82 11.60
N LEU A 131 12.44 8.88 12.47
CA LEU A 131 12.57 9.47 13.80
C LEU A 131 13.28 8.51 14.75
N SER A 132 13.72 8.97 15.91
CA SER A 132 14.30 8.10 16.94
C SER A 132 13.37 6.94 17.32
N SER A 133 12.06 7.19 17.40
CA SER A 133 11.05 6.16 17.67
C SER A 133 10.86 5.15 16.54
N ASP A 134 11.24 5.50 15.30
CA ASP A 134 11.28 4.56 14.18
C ASP A 134 12.52 3.67 14.26
N ILE A 135 13.67 4.27 14.54
CA ILE A 135 14.94 3.54 14.73
C ILE A 135 14.82 2.53 15.88
N GLU A 136 14.30 2.95 17.04
CA GLU A 136 14.05 2.07 18.20
C GLU A 136 13.05 0.92 17.91
N ALA A 137 12.22 1.11 16.88
CA ALA A 137 11.27 0.12 16.40
C ALA A 137 11.80 -0.69 15.20
N ASN A 138 13.08 -0.53 14.84
CA ASN A 138 13.73 -1.09 13.65
C ASN A 138 13.09 -0.68 12.32
N ARG A 139 12.29 0.38 12.28
CA ARG A 139 11.69 0.92 11.06
C ARG A 139 12.71 1.78 10.33
N LEU A 140 13.42 1.17 9.39
CA LEU A 140 14.43 1.81 8.55
C LEU A 140 13.95 1.93 7.10
N PRO A 141 14.47 2.90 6.31
CA PRO A 141 14.11 3.03 4.90
C PRO A 141 14.42 1.75 4.11
N GLY A 142 13.44 1.27 3.34
CA GLY A 142 13.55 0.07 2.52
C GLY A 142 12.19 -0.57 2.26
N PHE A 143 12.17 -1.59 1.39
CA PHE A 143 10.95 -2.30 1.01
C PHE A 143 10.24 -2.96 2.21
N GLY A 144 10.97 -3.36 3.25
CA GLY A 144 10.37 -3.90 4.46
C GLY A 144 9.42 -2.90 5.13
N LEU A 145 9.78 -1.61 5.13
CA LEU A 145 8.92 -0.59 5.71
C LEU A 145 7.65 -0.36 4.90
N THR A 146 7.65 -0.57 3.58
CA THR A 146 6.42 -0.50 2.76
C THR A 146 5.47 -1.64 3.08
N ILE A 147 5.98 -2.85 3.40
CA ILE A 147 5.17 -3.95 3.95
C ILE A 147 4.51 -3.50 5.26
N ASN A 148 5.28 -2.91 6.17
CA ASN A 148 4.77 -2.45 7.47
C ASN A 148 3.70 -1.35 7.33
N ILE A 149 3.89 -0.41 6.38
CA ILE A 149 2.89 0.64 6.07
C ILE A 149 1.59 0.01 5.58
N ILE A 150 1.68 -0.91 4.60
CA ILE A 150 0.53 -1.56 3.94
C ILE A 150 -0.21 -2.50 4.89
N ASN A 151 0.50 -3.42 5.53
CA ASN A 151 -0.09 -4.41 6.42
C ASN A 151 0.87 -4.81 7.56
N GLY A 152 1.04 -3.92 8.54
CA GLY A 152 1.94 -4.13 9.68
C GLY A 152 1.67 -5.38 10.52
N ILE A 153 0.51 -6.03 10.40
CA ILE A 153 0.24 -7.33 11.05
C ILE A 153 1.22 -8.42 10.56
N GLU A 154 1.76 -8.28 9.36
CA GLU A 154 2.76 -9.18 8.78
C GLU A 154 4.18 -8.95 9.35
N CYS A 155 4.39 -7.92 10.18
CA CYS A 155 5.70 -7.48 10.64
C CYS A 155 5.93 -7.75 12.13
N ASN A 156 7.21 -7.71 12.56
CA ASN A 156 7.65 -8.13 13.89
C ASN A 156 7.35 -9.61 14.22
N ILE A 157 7.16 -10.44 13.20
CA ILE A 157 6.88 -11.87 13.25
C ILE A 157 7.52 -12.56 12.04
N GLU A 158 7.63 -13.90 12.07
CA GLU A 158 7.88 -14.67 10.85
C GLU A 158 6.54 -14.81 10.10
N SER A 159 6.41 -14.16 8.93
CA SER A 159 5.20 -14.16 8.12
C SER A 159 5.49 -14.67 6.72
N ALA A 160 4.72 -15.69 6.30
CA ALA A 160 4.78 -16.21 4.94
C ALA A 160 4.33 -15.15 3.91
N GLU A 161 3.40 -14.28 4.31
CA GLU A 161 2.88 -13.18 3.50
C GLU A 161 3.95 -12.11 3.26
N ALA A 162 4.64 -11.66 4.33
CA ALA A 162 5.78 -10.75 4.20
C ALA A 162 6.89 -11.36 3.33
N ASN A 163 7.23 -12.63 3.56
CA ASN A 163 8.24 -13.34 2.77
C ASN A 163 7.85 -13.42 1.28
N SER A 164 6.57 -13.68 0.98
CA SER A 164 6.04 -13.67 -0.40
C SER A 164 6.21 -12.30 -1.08
N ARG A 165 5.97 -11.19 -0.36
CA ARG A 165 6.21 -9.84 -0.89
C ARG A 165 7.69 -9.63 -1.19
N VAL A 166 8.58 -10.07 -0.31
CA VAL A 166 10.05 -9.95 -0.47
C VAL A 166 10.54 -10.76 -1.68
N GLU A 167 10.08 -11.99 -1.85
CA GLU A 167 10.43 -12.83 -3.00
C GLU A 167 10.02 -12.19 -4.32
N LYS A 168 8.79 -11.66 -4.38
CA LYS A 168 8.28 -10.94 -5.56
C LYS A 168 9.07 -9.67 -5.85
N TYR A 169 9.42 -8.92 -4.81
CA TYR A 169 10.25 -7.72 -4.95
C TYR A 169 11.62 -8.04 -5.52
N ARG A 170 12.30 -9.07 -5.01
CA ARG A 170 13.58 -9.55 -5.58
C ARG A 170 13.44 -9.91 -7.06
N LYS A 171 12.38 -10.62 -7.42
CA LYS A 171 12.09 -11.00 -8.81
C LYS A 171 11.89 -9.77 -9.71
N PHE A 172 11.12 -8.77 -9.28
CA PHE A 172 10.93 -7.56 -10.07
C PHE A 172 12.21 -6.71 -10.15
N CYS A 173 13.00 -6.64 -9.08
CA CYS A 173 14.31 -6.00 -9.12
C CYS A 173 15.26 -6.67 -10.12
N GLU A 174 15.29 -8.01 -10.16
CA GLU A 174 16.06 -8.77 -11.15
C GLU A 174 15.60 -8.47 -12.58
N LEU A 175 14.29 -8.52 -12.84
CA LEU A 175 13.72 -8.22 -14.16
C LEU A 175 14.02 -6.79 -14.63
N LEU A 176 14.09 -5.84 -13.71
CA LEU A 176 14.38 -4.44 -13.98
C LEU A 176 15.87 -4.08 -13.86
N ALA A 177 16.74 -5.07 -13.61
CA ALA A 177 18.18 -4.91 -13.43
C ALA A 177 18.55 -3.82 -12.40
N VAL A 178 17.86 -3.79 -11.25
CA VAL A 178 18.09 -2.83 -10.16
C VAL A 178 18.45 -3.56 -8.87
N ASN A 179 19.35 -2.98 -8.07
CA ASN A 179 19.66 -3.51 -6.74
C ASN A 179 18.43 -3.36 -5.81
N PRO A 180 18.00 -4.39 -5.06
CA PRO A 180 16.86 -4.28 -4.14
C PRO A 180 17.07 -3.30 -2.97
N GLY A 181 18.32 -2.95 -2.65
CA GLY A 181 18.68 -2.18 -1.48
C GLY A 181 18.70 -2.97 -0.18
N GLU A 182 18.80 -2.23 0.92
CA GLU A 182 18.79 -2.76 2.29
C GLU A 182 17.38 -2.76 2.88
N ASN A 183 17.23 -3.35 4.07
CA ASN A 183 15.99 -3.34 4.86
C ASN A 183 14.74 -3.79 4.10
N ILE A 184 14.88 -4.84 3.28
CA ILE A 184 13.81 -5.25 2.37
C ILE A 184 12.74 -6.11 3.06
N ASP A 185 13.01 -6.66 4.26
CA ASP A 185 12.03 -7.39 5.07
C ASP A 185 11.59 -6.59 6.30
N CYS A 186 10.48 -7.01 6.91
CA CYS A 186 9.93 -6.36 8.10
C CYS A 186 9.88 -7.25 9.34
N ARG A 187 10.64 -8.36 9.36
CA ARG A 187 10.55 -9.40 10.41
C ARG A 187 10.83 -8.87 11.82
N TYR A 188 11.65 -7.84 11.93
CA TYR A 188 12.04 -7.24 13.21
C TYR A 188 11.49 -5.81 13.40
N GLN A 189 10.66 -5.33 12.47
CA GLN A 189 10.10 -3.99 12.53
C GLN A 189 8.81 -3.98 13.33
N LYS A 190 8.75 -3.22 14.43
CA LYS A 190 7.47 -3.07 15.16
C LYS A 190 6.45 -2.38 14.24
N PRO A 191 5.19 -2.86 14.20
CA PRO A 191 4.16 -2.22 13.41
C PRO A 191 3.97 -0.74 13.80
N PHE A 192 3.59 0.10 12.84
CA PHE A 192 3.07 1.43 13.19
C PHE A 192 1.77 1.27 14.00
N GLY A 193 1.66 2.02 15.10
CA GLY A 193 0.48 2.06 15.98
C GLY A 193 -0.45 3.23 15.71
#